data_AF-A0A3D9SMT5-F1
#
_entry.id   AF-A0A3D9SMT5-F1
#
_cell.length_a   1.000
_cell.length_b   1.000
_cell.length_c   1.000
_cell.angle_alpha   90.00
_cell.angle_beta   90.00
_cell.angle_gamma   90.00
#
_symmetry.space_group_name_H-M   'P 1'
#
loop_
_entity.id
_entity.type
_entity.pdbx_description
1 polymer ?
#
loop_
_entity_poly.entity_id
_entity_poly.type
_entity_poly.pdbx_seq_one_letter_code
_entity_poly.pdbx_strand_id
1 'polypeptide(L)'
;MIYNICRGLLRIIYAVCFRFEATGLENIPADGPVVLCSNHISLLDPPTVGTKVNRKVHYMAKAELFDVPLFGKFIRTLGAFPVKRGGVSKDAIRTAINLLKEGNVMGIFPEGTRSSGDNSAGKKGAAMIALRSGAVVIPVAILGRYRLFRKMRIKYGKPIDMTAFIQDSSSDVLEKVTDTIMARIRAMVKEG
;
A
#
# COMPACT_ATOMS: atom_id res chain seq x y z
N MET A 1 -15.64 12.02 10.08
CA MET A 1 -15.14 13.32 10.57
C MET A 1 -13.65 13.30 10.89
N ILE A 2 -13.18 12.53 11.89
CA ILE A 2 -11.75 12.49 12.31
C ILE A 2 -10.79 12.16 11.17
N TYR A 3 -11.07 11.12 10.38
CA TYR A 3 -10.23 10.74 9.23
C TYR A 3 -9.99 11.89 8.24
N ASN A 4 -11.04 12.64 7.89
CA ASN A 4 -10.94 13.75 6.94
C ASN A 4 -10.15 14.93 7.50
N ILE A 5 -10.28 15.21 8.81
CA ILE A 5 -9.49 16.24 9.50
C ILE A 5 -8.01 15.85 9.47
N CYS A 6 -7.68 14.62 9.90
CA CYS A 6 -6.30 14.14 9.86
C CYS A 6 -5.72 14.15 8.44
N ARG A 7 -6.51 13.74 7.44
CA ARG A 7 -6.10 13.79 6.03
C ARG A 7 -5.85 15.22 5.56
N GLY A 8 -6.68 16.18 5.96
CA GLY A 8 -6.49 17.60 5.67
C GLY A 8 -5.19 18.15 6.27
N LEU A 9 -4.96 17.87 7.56
CA LEU A 9 -3.73 18.26 8.25
C LEU A 9 -2.48 17.63 7.62
N LEU A 10 -2.52 16.33 7.32
CA LEU A 10 -1.43 15.65 6.62
C LEU A 10 -1.17 16.28 5.26
N ARG A 11 -2.19 16.63 4.47
CA ARG A 11 -2.00 17.31 3.18
C ARG A 11 -1.24 18.62 3.32
N ILE A 12 -1.57 19.42 4.34
CA ILE A 12 -0.87 20.70 4.61
C ILE A 12 0.58 20.42 5.01
N ILE A 13 0.79 19.50 5.96
CA ILE A 13 2.14 19.12 6.43
C ILE A 13 2.98 18.61 5.26
N TYR A 14 2.46 17.70 4.44
CA TYR A 14 3.19 17.15 3.29
C TYR A 14 3.45 18.21 2.20
N ALA A 15 2.53 19.13 1.97
CA ALA A 15 2.74 20.23 1.03
C ALA A 15 3.87 21.16 1.48
N VAL A 16 3.89 21.56 2.76
CA VAL A 16 4.87 22.51 3.30
C VAL A 16 6.23 21.82 3.54
N CYS A 17 6.23 20.69 4.23
CA CYS A 17 7.45 20.02 4.68
C CYS A 17 8.12 19.19 3.59
N PHE A 18 7.37 18.68 2.61
CA PHE A 18 7.90 17.73 1.62
C PHE A 18 7.56 18.09 0.16
N ARG A 19 7.03 19.30 -0.10
CA ARG A 19 6.62 19.77 -1.46
C ARG A 19 5.90 18.66 -2.24
N PHE A 20 4.94 18.02 -1.55
CA PHE A 20 4.41 16.73 -1.95
C PHE A 20 3.59 16.77 -3.23
N GLU A 21 3.95 15.94 -4.20
CA GLU A 21 3.29 15.81 -5.50
C GLU A 21 2.78 14.38 -5.70
N ALA A 22 1.59 14.24 -6.29
CA ALA A 22 0.97 12.96 -6.58
C ALA A 22 0.44 12.97 -8.02
N THR A 23 0.74 11.92 -8.79
CA THR A 23 0.35 11.77 -10.20
C THR A 23 -0.25 10.40 -10.45
N GLY A 24 -1.17 10.28 -11.42
CA GLY A 24 -1.81 9.00 -11.75
C GLY A 24 -2.95 8.60 -10.81
N LEU A 25 -3.48 9.53 -10.01
CA LEU A 25 -4.60 9.28 -9.09
C LEU A 25 -5.86 8.79 -9.82
N GLU A 26 -6.02 9.20 -11.07
CA GLU A 26 -7.06 8.78 -12.01
C GLU A 26 -7.02 7.28 -12.33
N ASN A 27 -5.89 6.61 -12.11
CA ASN A 27 -5.77 5.16 -12.29
C ASN A 27 -6.43 4.36 -11.15
N ILE A 28 -6.78 5.02 -10.04
CA ILE A 28 -7.42 4.36 -8.89
C ILE A 28 -8.93 4.34 -9.10
N PRO A 29 -9.57 3.15 -9.20
CA PRO A 29 -11.02 3.05 -9.31
C PRO A 29 -11.75 3.79 -8.19
N ALA A 30 -12.88 4.42 -8.52
CA ALA A 30 -13.72 5.15 -7.55
C ALA A 30 -14.40 4.21 -6.54
N ASP A 31 -14.69 2.99 -6.95
CA ASP A 31 -15.35 1.93 -6.19
C ASP A 31 -14.65 0.57 -6.40
N GLY A 32 -15.15 -0.48 -5.75
CA GLY A 32 -14.61 -1.84 -5.86
C GLY A 32 -13.27 -2.09 -5.14
N PRO A 33 -12.85 -3.36 -5.04
CA PRO A 33 -11.64 -3.78 -4.33
C PRO A 33 -10.37 -3.23 -4.99
N VAL A 34 -9.49 -2.54 -4.24
CA VAL A 34 -8.21 -2.02 -4.76
C VAL A 34 -7.06 -2.34 -3.83
N VAL A 35 -5.96 -2.86 -4.39
CA VAL A 35 -4.68 -3.01 -3.70
C VAL A 35 -3.66 -2.05 -4.30
N LEU A 36 -3.18 -1.10 -3.49
CA LEU A 36 -2.06 -0.23 -3.79
C LEU A 36 -0.76 -0.94 -3.38
N CYS A 37 0.02 -1.42 -4.34
CA CYS A 37 1.30 -2.09 -4.09
C CYS A 37 2.46 -1.11 -4.27
N SER A 38 3.24 -0.86 -3.21
CA SER A 38 4.30 0.17 -3.22
C SER A 38 5.66 -0.37 -2.77
N ASN A 39 6.74 0.27 -3.25
CA ASN A 39 8.06 0.15 -2.61
C ASN A 39 8.03 0.76 -1.20
N HIS A 40 8.95 0.35 -0.31
CA HIS A 40 8.96 0.77 1.09
C HIS A 40 10.32 1.33 1.54
N ILE A 41 10.41 2.64 1.73
CA ILE A 41 11.62 3.39 2.11
C ILE A 41 11.55 4.00 3.52
N SER A 42 10.36 4.12 4.14
CA SER A 42 10.18 4.79 5.44
C SER A 42 8.90 4.40 6.18
N LEU A 43 8.87 4.63 7.49
CA LEU A 43 7.64 4.55 8.30
C LEU A 43 6.58 5.59 7.90
N LEU A 44 6.98 6.63 7.17
CA LEU A 44 6.08 7.65 6.62
C LEU A 44 5.38 7.20 5.33
N ASP A 45 5.72 6.04 4.76
CA ASP A 45 5.14 5.59 3.50
C ASP A 45 3.62 5.35 3.57
N PRO A 46 3.06 4.65 4.58
CA PRO A 46 1.61 4.45 4.66
C PRO A 46 0.81 5.77 4.61
N PRO A 47 1.10 6.79 5.46
CA PRO A 47 0.39 8.07 5.33
C PRO A 47 0.69 8.77 4.01
N THR A 48 1.92 8.71 3.49
CA THR A 48 2.28 9.37 2.21
C THR A 48 1.47 8.81 1.04
N VAL A 49 1.40 7.49 0.92
CA VAL A 49 0.61 6.80 -0.11
C VAL A 49 -0.90 7.07 0.07
N GLY A 50 -1.42 7.14 1.29
CA GLY A 50 -2.86 7.36 1.50
C GLY A 50 -3.32 8.83 1.36
N THR A 51 -2.45 9.82 1.57
CA THR A 51 -2.85 11.22 1.83
C THR A 51 -3.66 11.86 0.68
N LYS A 52 -3.30 11.58 -0.58
CA LYS A 52 -3.96 12.14 -1.76
C LYS A 52 -5.03 11.22 -2.36
N VAL A 53 -5.08 9.94 -2.01
CA VAL A 53 -6.08 8.96 -2.49
C VAL A 53 -7.46 9.30 -1.97
N ASN A 54 -8.46 9.44 -2.84
CA ASN A 54 -9.81 9.91 -2.47
C ASN A 54 -10.57 8.97 -1.54
N ARG A 55 -10.21 7.69 -1.53
CA ARG A 55 -10.80 6.62 -0.72
C ARG A 55 -9.94 6.34 0.51
N LYS A 56 -10.55 5.88 1.60
CA LYS A 56 -9.82 5.48 2.80
C LYS A 56 -8.94 4.28 2.48
N VAL A 57 -7.63 4.41 2.73
CA VAL A 57 -6.66 3.32 2.54
C VAL A 57 -6.40 2.61 3.86
N HIS A 58 -6.56 1.30 3.85
CA HIS A 58 -6.33 0.42 4.99
C HIS A 58 -4.92 -0.17 4.94
N TYR A 59 -4.29 -0.31 6.11
CA TYR A 59 -2.91 -0.82 6.21
C TYR A 59 -2.79 -1.84 7.34
N MET A 60 -1.98 -2.87 7.11
CA MET A 60 -1.51 -3.74 8.18
C MET A 60 -0.48 -2.98 9.03
N ALA A 61 -0.65 -2.98 10.34
CA ALA A 61 0.29 -2.38 11.28
C ALA A 61 0.59 -3.33 12.43
N LYS A 62 1.79 -3.23 13.00
CA LYS A 62 2.23 -4.07 14.13
C LYS A 62 1.23 -4.01 15.29
N ALA A 63 0.83 -5.17 15.83
CA ALA A 63 -0.18 -5.28 16.88
C ALA A 63 0.12 -4.40 18.11
N GLU A 64 1.39 -4.25 18.47
CA GLU A 64 1.86 -3.46 19.62
C GLU A 64 1.54 -1.97 19.48
N LEU A 65 1.42 -1.47 18.24
CA LEU A 65 0.99 -0.08 18.00
C LEU A 65 -0.45 0.16 18.46
N PHE A 66 -1.25 -0.91 18.54
CA PHE A 66 -2.64 -0.84 18.97
C PHE A 66 -2.81 -0.92 20.49
N ASP A 67 -1.78 -1.34 21.20
CA ASP A 67 -1.77 -1.43 22.67
C ASP A 67 -1.37 -0.09 23.31
N VAL A 68 -0.77 0.83 22.53
CA VAL A 68 -0.44 2.18 23.00
C VAL A 68 -1.73 2.97 23.24
N PRO A 69 -1.99 3.45 24.49
CA PRO A 69 -3.19 4.21 24.80
C PRO A 69 -3.34 5.43 23.90
N LEU A 70 -4.57 5.73 23.49
CA LEU A 70 -4.95 6.78 22.54
C LEU A 70 -4.42 6.59 21.10
N PHE A 71 -3.13 6.33 20.92
CA PHE A 71 -2.52 6.10 19.61
C PHE A 71 -3.12 4.89 18.89
N GLY A 72 -3.33 3.78 19.60
CA GLY A 72 -3.96 2.58 19.03
C GLY A 72 -5.39 2.84 18.53
N LYS A 73 -6.19 3.61 19.27
CA LYS A 73 -7.54 4.03 18.85
C LYS A 73 -7.47 4.97 17.64
N PHE A 74 -6.49 5.86 17.63
CA PHE A 74 -6.28 6.82 16.56
C PHE A 74 -5.94 6.12 15.23
N ILE A 75 -4.95 5.23 15.20
CA ILE A 75 -4.56 4.54 13.96
C ILE A 75 -5.65 3.60 13.43
N ARG A 76 -6.48 2.99 14.30
CA ARG A 76 -7.69 2.25 13.88
C ARG A 76 -8.65 3.14 13.11
N THR A 77 -8.89 4.36 13.62
CA THR A 77 -9.73 5.37 12.95
C THR A 77 -9.17 5.73 11.58
N LEU A 78 -7.84 5.74 11.44
CA LEU A 78 -7.14 6.00 10.17
C LEU A 78 -7.14 4.81 9.19
N GLY A 79 -7.63 3.63 9.59
CA GLY A 79 -7.72 2.46 8.71
C GLY A 79 -6.65 1.40 8.95
N ALA A 80 -5.81 1.55 9.98
CA ALA A 80 -4.85 0.51 10.34
C ALA A 80 -5.54 -0.66 11.06
N PHE A 81 -5.09 -1.88 10.80
CA PHE A 81 -5.50 -3.09 11.52
C PHE A 81 -4.30 -3.94 11.94
N PRO A 82 -4.38 -4.69 13.06
CA PRO A 82 -3.22 -5.32 13.68
C PRO A 82 -2.73 -6.57 12.93
N VAL A 83 -1.40 -6.74 12.90
CA VAL A 83 -0.71 -7.98 12.52
C VAL A 83 0.29 -8.39 13.61
N LYS A 84 0.31 -9.68 13.96
CA LYS A 84 1.16 -10.23 15.03
C LYS A 84 2.65 -10.27 14.63
N ARG A 85 3.56 -10.32 15.62
CA ARG A 85 4.98 -10.61 15.40
C ARG A 85 5.16 -11.97 14.74
N GLY A 86 6.23 -12.11 13.94
CA GLY A 86 6.56 -13.34 13.22
C GLY A 86 6.02 -13.38 11.78
N GLY A 87 5.27 -12.38 11.34
CA GLY A 87 4.83 -12.24 9.95
C GLY A 87 3.33 -12.07 9.80
N VAL A 88 2.85 -12.10 8.56
CA VAL A 88 1.42 -11.96 8.27
C VAL A 88 0.72 -13.27 8.61
N SER A 89 -0.06 -13.27 9.69
CA SER A 89 -0.85 -14.44 10.09
C SER A 89 -1.97 -14.71 9.07
N LYS A 90 -2.46 -15.97 9.05
CA LYS A 90 -3.64 -16.34 8.24
C LYS A 90 -4.84 -15.44 8.52
N ASP A 91 -5.03 -15.04 9.78
CA ASP A 91 -6.11 -14.13 10.18
C ASP A 91 -5.95 -12.71 9.62
N ALA A 92 -4.72 -12.19 9.57
CA ALA A 92 -4.44 -10.90 8.97
C ALA A 92 -4.68 -10.92 7.44
N ILE A 93 -4.30 -12.00 6.76
CA ILE A 93 -4.61 -12.22 5.34
C ILE A 93 -6.13 -12.30 5.13
N ARG A 94 -6.85 -13.06 5.97
CA ARG A 94 -8.31 -13.17 5.88
C ARG A 94 -8.99 -11.82 6.09
N THR A 95 -8.55 -11.06 7.10
CA THR A 95 -9.04 -9.70 7.37
C THR A 95 -8.82 -8.80 6.15
N ALA A 96 -7.64 -8.90 5.53
CA ALA A 96 -7.34 -8.12 4.34
C ALA A 96 -8.23 -8.46 3.15
N ILE A 97 -8.44 -9.75 2.90
CA ILE A 97 -9.34 -10.22 1.83
C ILE A 97 -10.77 -9.74 2.09
N ASN A 98 -11.25 -9.81 3.33
CA ASN A 98 -12.60 -9.36 3.69
C ASN A 98 -12.77 -7.85 3.48
N LEU A 99 -11.82 -7.03 3.94
CA LEU A 99 -11.81 -5.59 3.69
C LEU A 99 -11.89 -5.27 2.19
N LEU A 100 -11.12 -5.99 1.36
CA LEU A 100 -11.16 -5.81 -0.09
C LEU A 100 -12.51 -6.24 -0.66
N LYS A 101 -13.06 -7.40 -0.26
CA LYS A 101 -14.38 -7.87 -0.70
C LYS A 101 -15.52 -6.90 -0.37
N GLU A 102 -15.38 -6.10 0.67
CA GLU A 102 -16.30 -5.00 1.02
C GLU A 102 -16.13 -3.76 0.12
N GLY A 103 -15.23 -3.81 -0.88
CA GLY A 103 -14.95 -2.70 -1.78
C GLY A 103 -14.04 -1.64 -1.19
N ASN A 104 -13.17 -1.97 -0.23
CA ASN A 104 -12.21 -1.01 0.34
C ASN A 104 -10.89 -0.96 -0.45
N VAL A 105 -10.07 0.04 -0.15
CA VAL A 105 -8.70 0.17 -0.66
C VAL A 105 -7.70 -0.28 0.39
N MET A 106 -6.75 -1.13 0.03
CA MET A 106 -5.65 -1.56 0.88
C MET A 106 -4.30 -1.11 0.33
N GLY A 107 -3.43 -0.62 1.20
CA GLY A 107 -2.03 -0.40 0.88
C GLY A 107 -1.17 -1.56 1.36
N ILE A 108 -0.35 -2.11 0.47
CA ILE A 108 0.57 -3.23 0.74
C ILE A 108 1.96 -2.86 0.24
N PHE A 109 2.97 -3.24 1.01
CA PHE A 109 4.37 -3.10 0.66
C PHE A 109 4.96 -4.50 0.41
N PRO A 110 5.03 -4.98 -0.85
CA PRO A 110 5.33 -6.38 -1.13
C PRO A 110 6.71 -6.82 -0.67
N GLU A 111 7.67 -5.90 -0.56
CA GLU A 111 9.02 -6.15 0.01
C GLU A 111 8.94 -6.69 1.46
N GLY A 112 7.90 -6.31 2.20
CA GLY A 112 7.61 -6.83 3.54
C GLY A 112 8.59 -6.43 4.64
N THR A 113 9.62 -5.66 4.32
CA THR A 113 10.54 -4.93 5.19
C THR A 113 10.95 -3.64 4.47
N ARG A 114 11.32 -2.59 5.21
CA ARG A 114 11.87 -1.37 4.60
C ARG A 114 13.15 -1.74 3.85
N SER A 115 13.25 -1.36 2.58
CA SER A 115 14.41 -1.61 1.74
C SER A 115 15.61 -0.77 2.21
N SER A 116 16.74 -1.43 2.46
CA SER A 116 18.06 -0.78 2.63
C SER A 116 18.79 -0.56 1.30
N GLY A 117 18.10 -0.70 0.16
CA GLY A 117 18.67 -0.51 -1.17
C GLY A 117 19.07 -1.78 -1.91
N ASP A 118 18.56 -2.94 -1.52
CA ASP A 118 18.85 -4.20 -2.23
C ASP A 118 17.56 -4.89 -2.72
N ASN A 119 17.71 -5.71 -3.74
CA ASN A 119 16.67 -6.44 -4.50
C ASN A 119 15.86 -7.42 -3.65
N SER A 120 15.24 -6.99 -2.55
CA SER A 120 14.44 -7.86 -1.70
C SER A 120 13.33 -8.49 -2.53
N ALA A 121 13.31 -9.83 -2.55
CA ALA A 121 12.24 -10.59 -3.19
C ALA A 121 10.89 -10.16 -2.60
N GLY A 122 9.90 -9.95 -3.46
CA GLY A 122 8.55 -9.64 -3.00
C GLY A 122 7.99 -10.84 -2.23
N LYS A 123 7.22 -10.57 -1.18
CA LYS A 123 6.50 -11.59 -0.44
C LYS A 123 5.20 -11.93 -1.18
N LYS A 124 4.93 -13.25 -1.31
CA LYS A 124 3.73 -13.81 -1.96
C LYS A 124 2.40 -13.36 -1.32
N GLY A 125 2.43 -12.74 -0.14
CA GLY A 125 1.24 -12.25 0.56
C GLY A 125 0.45 -11.19 -0.23
N ALA A 126 1.13 -10.26 -0.91
CA ALA A 126 0.46 -9.25 -1.74
C ALA A 126 -0.28 -9.89 -2.92
N ALA A 127 0.40 -10.80 -3.63
CA ALA A 127 -0.19 -11.57 -4.74
C ALA A 127 -1.38 -12.42 -4.28
N MET A 128 -1.25 -13.12 -3.15
CA MET A 128 -2.33 -13.94 -2.61
C MET A 128 -3.55 -13.10 -2.22
N ILE A 129 -3.36 -11.95 -1.59
CA ILE A 129 -4.46 -11.04 -1.22
C ILE A 129 -5.15 -10.51 -2.49
N ALA A 130 -4.37 -10.05 -3.48
CA ALA A 130 -4.91 -9.54 -4.74
C ALA A 130 -5.75 -10.59 -5.48
N LEU A 131 -5.19 -11.77 -5.75
CA LEU A 131 -5.89 -12.84 -6.48
C LEU A 131 -7.15 -13.32 -5.76
N ARG A 132 -7.08 -13.55 -4.44
CA ARG A 132 -8.23 -14.09 -3.68
C ARG A 132 -9.35 -13.08 -3.42
N SER A 133 -9.04 -11.79 -3.51
CA SER A 133 -10.04 -10.72 -3.38
C SER A 133 -10.61 -10.26 -4.71
N GLY A 134 -9.98 -10.60 -5.83
CA GLY A 134 -10.30 -10.02 -7.14
C GLY A 134 -9.99 -8.53 -7.23
N ALA A 135 -9.12 -8.01 -6.36
CA ALA A 135 -8.81 -6.59 -6.31
C ALA A 135 -8.02 -6.13 -7.53
N VAL A 136 -8.35 -4.91 -7.99
CA VAL A 136 -7.51 -4.20 -8.96
C VAL A 136 -6.19 -3.85 -8.30
N VAL A 137 -5.08 -4.26 -8.90
CA VAL A 137 -3.74 -3.99 -8.38
C VAL A 137 -3.19 -2.73 -9.04
N ILE A 138 -2.97 -1.68 -8.23
CA ILE A 138 -2.35 -0.44 -8.66
C ILE A 138 -0.90 -0.42 -8.15
N PRO A 139 0.11 -0.43 -9.04
CA PRO A 139 1.49 -0.26 -8.65
C PRO A 139 1.73 1.20 -8.28
N VAL A 140 2.47 1.44 -7.19
CA VAL A 140 2.76 2.76 -6.66
C VAL A 140 4.27 2.91 -6.48
N ALA A 141 4.81 4.02 -6.95
CA ALA A 141 6.22 4.36 -6.74
C ALA A 141 6.36 5.56 -5.81
N ILE A 142 7.12 5.38 -4.74
CA ILE A 142 7.58 6.44 -3.83
C ILE A 142 8.94 6.91 -4.31
N LEU A 143 9.01 8.18 -4.72
CA LEU A 143 10.14 8.78 -5.42
C LEU A 143 10.73 9.95 -4.64
N GLY A 144 11.93 9.75 -4.07
CA GLY A 144 12.66 10.74 -3.28
C GLY A 144 13.04 10.22 -1.90
N ARG A 145 13.33 11.15 -0.98
CA ARG A 145 13.68 10.84 0.41
C ARG A 145 12.97 11.81 1.34
N TYR A 146 12.56 11.34 2.52
CA TYR A 146 11.94 12.18 3.54
C TYR A 146 12.96 13.16 4.14
N ARG A 147 13.10 14.33 3.51
CA ARG A 147 13.93 15.43 3.97
C ARG A 147 13.11 16.72 3.92
N LEU A 148 13.19 17.51 4.99
CA LEU A 148 12.45 18.75 5.11
C LEU A 148 12.75 19.70 3.94
N PHE A 149 11.70 20.29 3.40
CA PHE A 149 11.68 21.18 2.23
C PHE A 149 12.19 20.57 0.91
N ARG A 150 12.36 19.25 0.84
CA ARG A 150 12.68 18.52 -0.40
C ARG A 150 11.43 17.86 -0.96
N LYS A 151 11.38 17.74 -2.29
CA LYS A 151 10.25 17.14 -3.01
C LYS A 151 10.13 15.65 -2.68
N MET A 152 8.91 15.23 -2.37
CA MET A 152 8.46 13.86 -2.30
C MET A 152 7.39 13.65 -3.37
N ARG A 153 7.57 12.65 -4.25
CA ARG A 153 6.63 12.36 -5.34
C ARG A 153 6.05 10.96 -5.18
N ILE A 154 4.75 10.83 -5.44
CA ILE A 154 4.08 9.54 -5.62
C ILE A 154 3.57 9.43 -7.06
N LYS A 155 3.85 8.30 -7.70
CA LYS A 155 3.27 7.93 -9.00
C LYS A 155 2.39 6.70 -8.81
N TYR A 156 1.09 6.83 -9.04
CA TYR A 156 0.16 5.70 -9.12
C TYR A 156 0.08 5.24 -10.57
N GLY A 157 0.56 4.03 -10.85
CA GLY A 157 0.62 3.49 -12.20
C GLY A 157 -0.74 2.98 -12.69
N LYS A 158 -0.78 2.61 -13.97
CA LYS A 158 -1.95 1.93 -14.55
C LYS A 158 -2.18 0.58 -13.84
N PRO A 159 -3.45 0.13 -13.72
CA PRO A 159 -3.76 -1.21 -13.23
C PRO A 159 -2.91 -2.29 -13.89
N ILE A 160 -2.42 -3.23 -13.09
CA ILE A 160 -1.77 -4.43 -13.60
C ILE A 160 -2.86 -5.35 -14.14
N ASP A 161 -2.68 -5.81 -15.37
CA ASP A 161 -3.54 -6.83 -15.96
C ASP A 161 -3.30 -8.17 -15.26
N MET A 162 -4.31 -8.62 -14.51
CA MET A 162 -4.26 -9.86 -13.75
C MET A 162 -4.90 -11.03 -14.49
N THR A 163 -5.48 -10.79 -15.69
CA THR A 163 -6.31 -11.76 -16.42
C THR A 163 -5.57 -13.08 -16.66
N ALA A 164 -4.28 -12.99 -17.03
CA ALA A 164 -3.42 -14.15 -17.26
C ALA A 164 -3.19 -15.02 -16.03
N PHE A 165 -3.36 -14.48 -14.81
CA PHE A 165 -3.09 -15.20 -13.56
C PHE A 165 -4.36 -15.77 -12.91
N ILE A 166 -5.56 -15.33 -13.31
CA ILE A 166 -6.81 -15.76 -12.68
C ILE A 166 -7.08 -17.25 -12.92
N GLN A 167 -6.74 -17.75 -14.11
CA GLN A 167 -6.93 -19.15 -14.49
C GLN A 167 -5.64 -19.99 -14.36
N ASP A 168 -4.53 -19.36 -13.96
CA ASP A 168 -3.25 -20.05 -13.81
C ASP A 168 -3.26 -20.90 -12.53
N SER A 169 -3.44 -22.21 -12.70
CA SER A 169 -3.42 -23.20 -11.62
C SER A 169 -2.02 -23.72 -11.29
N SER A 170 -0.96 -23.13 -11.86
CA SER A 170 0.41 -23.51 -11.56
C SER A 170 0.79 -23.23 -10.11
N SER A 171 1.69 -24.05 -9.57
CA SER A 171 2.19 -23.90 -8.19
C SER A 171 3.00 -22.60 -7.98
N ASP A 172 3.49 -21.99 -9.06
CA ASP A 172 4.30 -20.78 -9.06
C ASP A 172 3.52 -19.49 -9.40
N VAL A 173 2.19 -19.56 -9.60
CA VAL A 173 1.36 -18.38 -9.95
C VAL A 173 1.56 -17.19 -8.99
N LEU A 174 1.65 -17.44 -7.68
CA LEU A 174 1.86 -16.39 -6.68
C LEU A 174 3.22 -15.69 -6.85
N GLU A 175 4.22 -16.41 -7.33
CA GLU A 175 5.56 -15.89 -7.62
C GLU A 175 5.51 -15.01 -8.86
N LYS A 176 4.97 -15.52 -9.97
CA LYS A 176 4.78 -14.76 -11.22
C LYS A 176 4.04 -13.45 -11.01
N VAL A 177 2.96 -13.47 -10.23
CA VAL A 177 2.21 -12.25 -9.87
C VAL A 177 3.05 -11.30 -9.04
N THR A 178 3.76 -11.81 -8.04
CA THR A 178 4.63 -10.99 -7.18
C THR A 178 5.73 -10.33 -8.01
N ASP A 179 6.37 -11.07 -8.91
CA ASP A 179 7.42 -10.57 -9.78
C ASP A 179 6.90 -9.54 -10.78
N THR A 180 5.71 -9.76 -11.33
CA THR A 180 5.05 -8.79 -12.22
C THR A 180 4.79 -7.47 -11.49
N ILE A 181 4.24 -7.54 -10.27
CA ILE A 181 4.00 -6.36 -9.42
C ILE A 181 5.32 -5.64 -9.11
N MET A 182 6.33 -6.37 -8.66
CA MET A 182 7.62 -5.83 -8.27
C MET A 182 8.37 -5.23 -9.46
N ALA A 183 8.37 -5.89 -10.62
CA ALA A 183 8.99 -5.39 -11.84
C ALA A 183 8.36 -4.06 -12.27
N ARG A 184 7.02 -3.94 -12.18
CA ARG A 184 6.31 -2.71 -12.51
C ARG A 184 6.65 -1.57 -11.55
N ILE A 185 6.67 -1.84 -10.24
CA ILE A 185 7.07 -0.85 -9.22
C ILE A 185 8.52 -0.40 -9.46
N ARG A 186 9.46 -1.34 -9.66
CA ARG A 186 10.88 -1.03 -9.90
C ARG A 186 11.09 -0.20 -11.17
N ALA A 187 10.39 -0.52 -12.25
CA ALA A 187 10.43 0.28 -13.48
C ALA A 187 9.98 1.72 -13.22
N MET A 188 8.85 1.90 -12.51
CA MET A 188 8.35 3.23 -12.16
C MET A 188 9.29 4.00 -11.23
N VAL A 189 9.99 3.32 -10.31
CA VAL A 189 11.00 3.92 -9.44
C VAL A 189 12.23 4.37 -10.25
N LYS A 190 12.65 3.59 -11.26
CA LYS A 190 13.81 3.92 -12.12
C LYS A 190 13.54 5.09 -13.08
N GLU A 191 12.31 5.24 -13.54
CA GLU A 191 11.87 6.31 -14.45
C GLU A 191 11.69 7.68 -13.77
N GLY A 192 11.60 7.72 -12.44
CA GLY A 192 11.05 8.85 -11.69
C GLY A 192 12.07 9.74 -10.99
#